data_AF-A0AB37XM94-F1
#
_entry.id   AF-A0AB37XM94-F1
#
_cell.length_a   1.000
_cell.length_b   1.000
_cell.length_c   1.000
_cell.angle_alpha   90.00
_cell.angle_beta   90.00
_cell.angle_gamma   90.00
#
_symmetry.space_group_name_H-M   'P 1'
#
loop_
_entity.id
_entity.type
_entity.pdbx_description
1 polymer ?
#
loop_
_entity_poly.entity_id
_entity_poly.type
_entity_poly.pdbx_seq_one_letter_code
_entity_poly.pdbx_strand_id
1 'polypeptide(L)' 'VVSIRSAQLSADRRAALAHAGGGIVAESDPDDELEETTTKFATILTALGVEQ' A
#
# COMPACT_ATOMS: atom_id res chain seq x y z
N VAL A 1 -13.39 11.70 -3.73
CA VAL A 1 -12.26 11.02 -3.06
C VAL A 1 -11.86 9.79 -3.86
N VAL A 2 -10.64 9.29 -3.69
CA VAL A 2 -10.15 8.08 -4.38
C VAL A 2 -9.84 7.01 -3.33
N SER A 3 -10.15 5.75 -3.61
CA SER A 3 -9.92 4.62 -2.72
C SER A 3 -8.45 4.15 -2.74
N ILE A 4 -7.54 4.95 -2.17
CA ILE A 4 -6.11 4.63 -2.00
C ILE A 4 -5.72 4.62 -0.53
N ARG A 5 -4.55 4.04 -0.21
CA ARG A 5 -4.07 3.89 1.18
C ARG A 5 -5.08 3.14 2.06
N SER A 6 -5.73 2.16 1.45
CA SER A 6 -6.86 1.43 2.00
C SER A 6 -6.58 -0.07 2.01
N ALA A 7 -7.35 -0.78 2.82
CA ALA A 7 -7.40 -2.23 2.80
C ALA A 7 -8.86 -2.70 2.80
N GLN A 8 -9.08 -3.86 2.19
CA GLN A 8 -10.34 -4.58 2.30
C GLN A 8 -10.23 -5.59 3.44
N LEU A 9 -11.15 -5.52 4.39
CA LEU A 9 -11.22 -6.49 5.49
C LEU A 9 -12.06 -7.69 5.07
N SER A 10 -11.64 -8.89 5.47
CA SER A 10 -12.49 -10.07 5.41
C SER A 10 -13.74 -9.90 6.28
N ALA A 11 -14.79 -10.66 5.99
CA ALA A 11 -16.05 -10.59 6.74
C ALA A 11 -15.87 -10.88 8.25
N ASP A 12 -14.94 -11.78 8.59
CA ASP A 12 -14.57 -12.12 9.96
C ASP A 12 -13.53 -11.18 10.58
N ARG A 13 -13.04 -10.19 9.81
CA ARG A 13 -12.04 -9.19 10.18
C ARG A 13 -10.70 -9.76 10.65
N ARG A 14 -10.37 -10.98 10.24
CA ARG A 14 -9.09 -11.63 10.57
C ARG A 14 -8.02 -11.44 9.51
N ALA A 15 -8.40 -11.00 8.31
CA ALA A 15 -7.48 -10.68 7.24
C ALA A 15 -7.79 -9.29 6.67
N ALA A 16 -6.73 -8.63 6.20
CA ALA A 16 -6.80 -7.37 5.47
C ALA A 16 -5.97 -7.49 4.20
N LEU A 17 -6.56 -7.13 3.04
CA LEU A 17 -5.84 -7.00 1.78
C LEU A 17 -5.60 -5.51 1.51
N ALA A 18 -4.37 -5.06 1.69
CA ALA A 18 -3.96 -3.68 1.44
C ALA A 18 -3.57 -3.46 -0.03
N HIS A 19 -3.77 -2.24 -0.53
CA HIS A 19 -3.37 -1.85 -1.88
C HIS A 19 -2.49 -0.59 -1.90
N ALA A 20 -1.45 -0.63 -2.73
CA ALA A 20 -0.61 0.50 -3.09
C ALA A 20 -0.24 0.39 -4.58
N GLY A 21 0.18 1.49 -5.19
CA GLY A 21 0.61 1.52 -6.59
C GLY A 21 1.52 2.71 -6.89
N GLY A 22 2.43 2.53 -7.84
CA GLY A 22 3.35 3.53 -8.36
C GLY A 22 2.89 4.01 -9.73
N GLY A 23 3.27 5.23 -10.09
CA GLY A 23 2.91 5.83 -11.37
C GLY A 23 4.02 5.61 -12.39
N ILE A 24 3.90 4.58 -13.22
CA ILE A 24 4.99 4.21 -14.14
C ILE A 24 5.05 5.12 -15.36
N VAL A 25 6.23 5.65 -15.64
CA VAL A 25 6.60 6.42 -16.84
C VAL A 25 7.85 5.85 -17.49
N ALA A 26 8.28 6.39 -18.64
CA ALA A 26 9.39 5.83 -19.41
C ALA A 26 10.74 5.92 -18.67
N GLU A 27 10.88 6.92 -17.80
CA GLU A 27 12.07 7.21 -17.00
C GLU A 27 12.03 6.57 -15.61
N SER A 28 10.98 5.83 -15.26
CA SER A 28 10.85 5.19 -13.96
C SER A 28 11.99 4.19 -13.73
N ASP A 29 12.59 4.25 -12.54
CA ASP A 29 13.48 3.22 -12.04
C ASP A 29 12.66 2.17 -11.25
N PRO A 30 12.77 0.86 -11.56
CA PRO A 30 11.98 -0.17 -10.89
C PRO A 30 12.19 -0.26 -9.38
N ASP A 31 13.41 0.03 -8.90
CA ASP A 31 13.73 -0.05 -7.48
C ASP A 31 13.12 1.16 -6.75
N ASP A 32 13.21 2.36 -7.34
CA ASP A 32 12.58 3.57 -6.80
C ASP A 32 11.05 3.41 -6.69
N GLU A 33 10.39 2.82 -7.69
CA GLU A 33 8.94 2.60 -7.68
C GLU A 33 8.50 1.56 -6.63
N LEU A 34 9.34 0.55 -6.40
CA LEU A 34 9.13 -0.43 -5.33
C LEU A 34 9.28 0.21 -3.96
N GLU A 35 10.30 1.04 -3.76
CA GLU A 35 10.51 1.81 -2.53
C GLU A 35 9.34 2.77 -2.28
N GLU A 36 8.89 3.47 -3.32
CA GLU A 36 7.72 4.35 -3.27
C GLU A 36 6.51 3.56 -2.79
N THR A 37 6.15 2.46 -3.47
CA THR A 37 4.95 1.67 -3.14
C THR A 37 5.02 1.03 -1.75
N THR A 38 6.20 0.61 -1.30
CA THR A 38 6.45 0.12 0.07
C THR A 38 6.23 1.22 1.09
N THR A 39 6.75 2.42 0.84
CA THR A 39 6.46 3.62 1.64
C THR A 39 4.97 3.93 1.66
N LYS A 40 4.26 3.66 0.55
CA LYS A 40 2.82 3.92 0.49
C LYS A 40 1.99 3.06 1.45
N PHE A 41 2.44 1.84 1.75
CA PHE A 41 1.76 0.95 2.68
C PHE A 41 1.82 1.42 4.13
N ALA A 42 2.79 2.26 4.51
CA ALA A 42 2.97 2.72 5.89
C ALA A 42 1.66 3.25 6.50
N THR A 43 0.86 4.01 5.74
CA THR A 43 -0.42 4.54 6.22
C THR A 43 -1.37 3.46 6.76
N ILE A 44 -1.60 2.39 5.99
CA ILE A 44 -2.56 1.35 6.39
C ILE A 44 -1.95 0.34 7.36
N LEU A 45 -0.65 0.05 7.24
CA LEU A 45 0.04 -0.87 8.14
C LEU A 45 0.21 -0.28 9.54
N THR A 46 0.54 1.01 9.67
CA THR A 46 0.54 1.71 10.96
C THR A 46 -0.85 1.70 11.60
N ALA A 47 -1.92 1.91 10.82
CA ALA A 47 -3.28 1.84 11.34
C ALA A 47 -3.68 0.44 11.84
N LEU A 48 -3.07 -0.61 11.28
CA LEU A 48 -3.24 -2.01 11.69
C LEU A 48 -2.25 -2.45 12.78
N GLY A 49 -1.32 -1.57 13.20
CA GLY A 49 -0.29 -1.90 14.19
C GLY A 49 0.81 -2.85 13.69
N VAL A 50 1.08 -2.86 12.39
CA VAL A 50 2.13 -3.68 11.75
C VAL A 50 3.37 -2.81 11.52
N GLU A 51 4.52 -3.27 12.00
CA GLU A 51 5.83 -2.67 11.68
C GLU A 51 6.34 -3.19 10.33
N GLN A 52 6.99 -2.30 9.56
CA GLN A 52 7.63 -2.61 8.27
C GLN A 52 9.13 -2.81 8.44
#